data_AF-A0A1C0U2N0-F1
#
_entry.id   AF-A0A1C0U2N0-F1
#
_cell.length_a   1.000
_cell.length_b   1.000
_cell.length_c   1.000
_cell.angle_alpha   90.00
_cell.angle_beta   90.00
_cell.angle_gamma   90.00
#
_symmetry.space_group_name_H-M   'P 1'
#
loop_
_entity.id
_entity.type
_entity.pdbx_description
1 polymer ?
#
loop_
_entity_poly.entity_id
_entity_poly.type
_entity_poly.pdbx_seq_one_letter_code
_entity_poly.pdbx_strand_id
1 'polypeptide(L)' 'MNQSILFPDREEWNEQEQIVIFPALVNGLLVQCVISAKDLLHRYGEDHHPLSLFNKIVGIQRKNLN' A
#
# COMPACT_ATOMS: atom_id res chain seq x y z
N MET A 1 15.51 -17.42 9.28
CA MET A 1 14.45 -17.24 8.27
C MET A 1 13.96 -15.80 8.40
N ASN A 2 14.29 -14.95 7.43
CA ASN A 2 13.90 -13.54 7.42
C ASN A 2 12.97 -13.36 6.22
N GLN A 3 11.66 -13.46 6.45
CA GLN A 3 10.65 -13.30 5.40
C GLN A 3 10.44 -11.80 5.18
N SER A 4 11.39 -11.16 4.49
CA SER A 4 11.31 -9.74 4.20
C SER A 4 10.20 -9.48 3.18
N ILE A 5 9.24 -8.65 3.56
CA ILE A 5 8.27 -8.05 2.65
C ILE A 5 8.78 -6.65 2.33
N LEU A 6 8.94 -6.34 1.05
CA LEU A 6 9.31 -5.00 0.58
C LEU A 6 8.15 -4.40 -0.21
N PHE A 7 7.92 -3.10 -0.08
CA PHE A 7 6.87 -2.37 -0.79
C PHE A 7 7.50 -1.35 -1.74
N PRO A 8 7.66 -1.67 -3.04
CA PRO A 8 8.12 -0.71 -4.04
C PRO A 8 7.22 0.54 -4.09
N ASP A 9 7.78 1.67 -4.49
CA ASP A 9 7.06 2.94 -4.72
C ASP A 9 6.33 2.93 -6.08
N ARG A 10 5.36 2.02 -6.26
CA ARG A 10 4.59 1.86 -7.50
C ARG A 10 3.13 1.56 -7.21
N GLU A 11 2.46 2.49 -6.56
CA GLU A 11 1.04 2.42 -6.24
C GLU A 11 0.21 3.29 -7.18
N GLU A 12 -0.96 2.78 -7.56
CA GLU A 12 -1.89 3.44 -8.45
C GLU A 12 -3.29 3.47 -7.82
N TRP A 13 -4.03 4.52 -8.12
CA TRP A 13 -5.43 4.65 -7.73
C TRP A 13 -6.33 4.30 -8.91
N ASN A 14 -7.26 3.36 -8.70
CA ASN A 14 -8.31 3.05 -9.65
C ASN A 14 -9.62 3.72 -9.19
N GLU A 15 -10.01 4.77 -9.90
CA GLU A 15 -11.24 5.53 -9.62
C GLU A 15 -12.52 4.72 -9.84
N GLN A 16 -12.54 3.80 -10.80
CA GLN A 16 -13.75 3.03 -11.13
C GLN A 16 -14.09 2.05 -10.01
N GLU A 17 -13.07 1.33 -9.52
CA GLU A 17 -13.20 0.30 -8.50
C GLU A 17 -13.02 0.84 -7.08
N GLN A 18 -12.57 2.10 -6.93
CA GLN A 18 -12.26 2.73 -5.65
C GLN A 18 -11.23 1.93 -4.83
N ILE A 19 -10.16 1.48 -5.49
CA ILE A 19 -9.08 0.68 -4.89
C ILE A 19 -7.71 1.30 -5.13
N VAL A 20 -6.79 1.08 -4.19
CA VAL A 20 -5.36 1.27 -4.40
C VAL A 20 -4.76 -0.06 -4.85
N ILE A 21 -4.04 -0.04 -5.96
CA ILE A 21 -3.29 -1.18 -6.51
C ILE A 21 -1.81 -0.93 -6.23
N PHE A 22 -1.10 -1.92 -5.69
CA PHE A 22 0.31 -1.77 -5.34
C PHE A 22 1.06 -3.11 -5.38
N PRO A 23 2.35 -3.13 -5.71
CA PRO A 23 3.17 -4.33 -5.62
C PRO A 23 3.71 -4.55 -4.20
N ALA A 24 3.91 -5.82 -3.86
CA ALA A 24 4.72 -6.25 -2.72
C ALA A 24 5.71 -7.32 -3.20
N LEU A 25 6.96 -7.20 -2.77
CA LEU A 25 7.97 -8.25 -2.94
C LEU A 25 7.94 -9.13 -1.70
N VAL A 26 7.48 -10.37 -1.86
CA VAL A 26 7.40 -11.37 -0.78
C VAL A 26 8.38 -12.48 -1.11
N ASN A 27 9.42 -12.65 -0.30
CA ASN A 27 10.49 -13.63 -0.54
C ASN A 27 11.09 -13.53 -1.97
N GLY A 28 11.22 -12.31 -2.49
CA GLY A 28 11.74 -12.05 -3.84
C GLY A 28 10.74 -12.22 -4.98
N LEU A 29 9.49 -12.62 -4.71
CA LEU A 29 8.42 -12.70 -5.70
C LEU A 29 7.59 -11.41 -5.69
N LEU A 30 7.37 -10.84 -6.88
CA LEU A 30 6.52 -9.66 -7.05
C LEU A 30 5.05 -10.09 -7.09
N VAL A 31 4.27 -9.62 -6.13
CA VAL A 31 2.84 -9.89 -6.00
C VAL A 31 2.09 -8.57 -6.16
N GLN A 32 1.06 -8.55 -7.01
CA GLN A 32 0.15 -7.41 -7.10
C GLN A 32 -0.92 -7.53 -6.03
N CYS A 33 -1.05 -6.49 -5.22
CA CYS A 33 -2.00 -6.38 -4.13
C CYS A 33 -3.02 -5.27 -4.40
N VAL A 34 -4.16 -5.37 -3.74
CA VAL A 34 -5.23 -4.36 -3.79
C VAL A 34 -5.76 -4.10 -2.38
N ILE A 35 -6.15 -2.87 -2.10
CA ILE A 35 -6.91 -2.50 -0.90
C ILE A 35 -8.01 -1.52 -1.28
N SER A 36 -9.22 -1.74 -0.76
CA SER A 36 -10.34 -0.85 -1.03
C SER A 36 -10.19 0.45 -0.26
N ALA A 37 -10.68 1.56 -0.83
CA ALA A 37 -10.77 2.83 -0.12
C ALA A 37 -11.59 2.69 1.16
N LYS A 38 -12.67 1.90 1.13
CA LYS A 38 -13.50 1.62 2.30
C LYS A 38 -12.68 1.03 3.45
N ASP A 39 -11.89 -0.01 3.20
CA ASP A 39 -11.08 -0.67 4.25
C ASP A 39 -9.96 0.25 4.73
N LEU A 40 -9.37 1.02 3.81
CA LEU A 40 -8.29 1.94 4.12
C LEU A 40 -8.78 3.09 5.03
N LEU A 41 -9.89 3.74 4.66
CA LEU A 41 -10.47 4.85 5.41
C LEU A 41 -11.02 4.37 6.76
N HIS A 42 -11.68 3.21 6.79
CA HIS A 42 -12.17 2.60 8.03
C HIS A 42 -11.03 2.34 9.03
N ARG A 43 -9.86 1.94 8.56
CA ARG A 43 -8.73 1.56 9.42
C ARG A 43 -7.81 2.72 9.78
N TYR A 44 -7.72 3.75 8.94
CA TYR A 44 -6.69 4.79 9.06
C TYR A 44 -7.23 6.24 9.04
N GLY A 45 -8.55 6.43 8.93
CA GLY A 45 -9.23 7.73 9.01
C GLY A 45 -9.70 8.27 7.65
N GLU A 46 -10.64 9.22 7.67
CA GLU A 46 -11.35 9.70 6.47
C GLU A 46 -10.80 11.02 5.87
N ASP A 47 -9.88 11.70 6.56
CA ASP A 47 -9.49 13.09 6.23
C ASP A 47 -8.58 13.24 4.99
N HIS A 48 -8.30 12.16 4.26
CA HIS A 48 -7.34 12.16 3.14
C HIS A 48 -7.83 11.31 1.96
N HIS A 49 -7.45 11.69 0.74
CA HIS A 49 -7.64 10.85 -0.44
C HIS A 49 -7.01 9.46 -0.23
N PRO A 50 -7.66 8.34 -0.63
CA PRO A 50 -7.18 6.99 -0.33
C PRO A 50 -5.72 6.73 -0.74
N LEU A 51 -5.30 7.20 -1.92
CA LEU A 51 -3.90 7.05 -2.35
C LEU A 51 -2.93 7.81 -1.42
N SER A 52 -3.27 9.03 -1.02
CA SER A 52 -2.45 9.84 -0.11
C SER A 52 -2.36 9.20 1.27
N LEU A 53 -3.46 8.63 1.75
CA LEU A 53 -3.52 7.90 3.01
C LEU A 53 -2.65 6.63 2.95
N PHE A 54 -2.73 5.87 1.87
CA PHE A 54 -1.90 4.68 1.64
C PHE A 54 -0.40 5.02 1.67
N ASN A 55 0.01 6.06 0.94
CA ASN A 55 1.40 6.51 0.87
C ASN A 55 1.95 6.91 2.23
N LYS A 56 1.11 7.53 3.08
CA LYS A 56 1.49 7.88 4.46
C LYS A 56 1.74 6.64 5.31
N ILE A 57 0.94 5.58 5.15
CA ILE A 57 1.05 4.34 5.93
C ILE A 57 2.27 3.52 5.47
N VAL A 58 2.38 3.28 4.16
CA VAL A 58 3.44 2.44 3.60
C VAL A 58 4.79 3.18 3.61
N GLY A 59 4.79 4.51 3.49
CA GLY A 59 5.99 5.33 3.63
C GLY A 59 6.70 5.17 4.98
N ILE A 60 5.99 4.79 6.05
CA ILE A 60 6.61 4.47 7.36
C ILE A 60 7.39 3.13 7.28
N GLN A 61 6.86 2.15 6.56
CA GLN A 61 7.52 0.85 6.37
C GLN A 61 8.75 0.96 5.43
N ARG A 62 8.69 1.84 4.42
CA ARG A 62 9.82 2.11 3.51
C ARG A 62 11.02 2.76 4.21
N LYS A 63 10.79 3.56 5.25
CA LYS A 63 11.87 4.25 6.00
C LYS A 63 12.64 3.36 7.00
N ASN A 64 12.17 2.15 7.29
CA ASN A 64 12.86 1.20 8.19
C ASN A 64 13.81 0.24 7.43
N LEU A 65 14.06 0.48 6.15
CA LEU A 65 14.86 -0.39 5.27
C LEU A 65 16.12 0.28 4.70
N ASN A 66 16.46 1.49 5.16
CA ASN A 66 17.75 2.15 4.88
C ASN A 66 18.53 2.34 6.19
#